data_AF-A0A447U0M8-F1
#
_entry.id   AF-A0A447U0M8-F1
#
_cell.length_a   1.000
_cell.length_b   1.000
_cell.length_c   1.000
_cell.angle_alpha   90.00
_cell.angle_beta   90.00
_cell.angle_gamma   90.00
#
_symmetry.space_group_name_H-M   'P 1'
#
loop_
_entity.id
_entity.type
_entity.pdbx_description
1 polymer ?
#
loop_
_entity_poly.entity_id
_entity_poly.type
_entity_poly.pdbx_seq_one_letter_code
_entity_poly.pdbx_strand_id
1 'polypeptide(L)' 'MVKAGAGTDAAIDSLKPYLEKGDIIIDGGNTFFQDTIRRNRELSAEGFNFIGTGVSGGEEGALKGPSIMPGGSERCL' A
#
# COMPACT_ATOMS: atom_id res chain seq x y z
N MET A 1 -6.93 -3.92 5.72
CA MET A 1 -5.81 -4.88 5.74
C MET A 1 -6.29 -6.18 5.10
N VAL A 2 -5.99 -6.38 3.82
CA VAL A 2 -6.44 -7.55 3.04
C VAL A 2 -5.31 -8.58 3.00
N LYS A 3 -5.64 -9.86 2.78
CA LYS A 3 -4.65 -10.92 2.59
C LYS A 3 -3.74 -10.59 1.41
N ALA A 4 -2.42 -10.67 1.63
CA ALA A 4 -1.40 -10.38 0.63
C ALA A 4 -1.57 -11.23 -0.65
N GLY A 5 -1.13 -10.67 -1.78
CA GLY A 5 -1.27 -11.25 -3.12
C GLY A 5 -2.55 -10.77 -3.82
N ALA A 6 -3.26 -11.69 -4.48
CA ALA A 6 -4.40 -11.37 -5.34
C ALA A 6 -5.54 -10.61 -4.64
N GLY A 7 -5.70 -10.78 -3.33
CA GLY A 7 -6.70 -10.03 -2.56
C GLY A 7 -6.39 -8.53 -2.49
N THR A 8 -5.11 -8.17 -2.37
CA THR A 8 -4.68 -6.77 -2.41
C THR A 8 -4.86 -6.16 -3.79
N ASP A 9 -4.51 -6.89 -4.86
CA ASP A 9 -4.70 -6.40 -6.24
C ASP A 9 -6.18 -6.16 -6.55
N ALA A 10 -7.07 -7.10 -6.18
CA ALA A 10 -8.51 -6.94 -6.37
C ALA A 10 -9.08 -5.75 -5.57
N ALA A 11 -8.58 -5.50 -4.36
CA ALA A 11 -8.97 -4.35 -3.57
C ALA A 11 -8.54 -3.04 -4.23
N ILE A 12 -7.29 -2.96 -4.71
CA ILE A 12 -6.78 -1.81 -5.46
C ILE A 12 -7.65 -1.57 -6.70
N ASP A 13 -7.89 -2.60 -7.51
CA ASP A 13 -8.67 -2.49 -8.74
C ASP A 13 -10.11 -2.03 -8.49
N SER A 14 -10.72 -2.44 -7.38
CA SER A 14 -12.06 -1.98 -7.00
C SER A 14 -12.11 -0.50 -6.60
N LEU A 15 -10.99 0.06 -6.13
CA LEU A 15 -10.89 1.45 -5.68
C LEU A 15 -10.55 2.40 -6.84
N LYS A 16 -9.75 1.95 -7.81
CA LYS A 16 -9.28 2.77 -8.96
C LYS A 16 -10.38 3.62 -9.65
N PRO A 17 -11.61 3.14 -9.89
CA PRO A 17 -12.65 3.94 -10.55
C PRO A 17 -13.12 5.16 -9.76
N TYR A 18 -12.85 5.18 -8.46
CA TYR A 18 -13.31 6.23 -7.54
C TYR A 18 -12.18 7.17 -7.11
N LEU A 19 -10.95 6.91 -7.55
CA LEU A 19 -9.77 7.69 -7.17
C LEU A 19 -9.42 8.71 -8.27
N GLU A 20 -8.86 9.83 -7.82
CA GLU A 20 -8.37 10.89 -8.69
C GLU A 20 -6.84 10.86 -8.77
N LYS A 21 -6.30 11.50 -9.81
CA LYS A 21 -4.84 11.60 -9.98
C LYS A 21 -4.25 12.39 -8.82
N GLY A 22 -3.21 11.83 -8.20
CA GLY A 22 -2.58 12.37 -7.00
C GLY A 22 -3.04 11.72 -5.70
N ASP A 23 -4.11 10.93 -5.71
CA ASP A 23 -4.54 10.16 -4.54
C ASP A 23 -3.47 9.15 -4.12
N ILE A 24 -3.43 8.87 -2.81
CA ILE A 24 -2.41 8.03 -2.18
C ILE A 24 -3.04 6.71 -1.74
N ILE A 25 -2.50 5.61 -2.25
CA ILE A 25 -2.84 4.24 -1.84
C ILE A 25 -1.74 3.73 -0.92
N ILE A 26 -2.12 3.29 0.28
CA ILE A 26 -1.19 2.75 1.28
C ILE A 26 -1.46 1.26 1.48
N ASP A 27 -0.52 0.40 1.06
CA ASP A 27 -0.55 -1.04 1.35
C ASP A 27 0.17 -1.31 2.68
N GLY A 28 -0.61 -1.48 3.76
CA GLY A 28 -0.12 -1.85 5.08
C GLY A 28 0.15 -3.36 5.27
N GLY A 29 -0.10 -4.17 4.25
CA GLY A 29 -0.02 -5.62 4.33
C GLY A 29 1.40 -6.17 4.45
N ASN A 30 1.51 -7.43 4.89
CA ASN A 30 2.75 -8.21 4.78
C ASN A 30 2.93 -8.72 3.35
N THR A 31 3.02 -7.78 2.40
CA THR A 31 3.16 -8.03 0.96
C THR A 31 4.62 -8.39 0.64
N PHE A 32 4.82 -9.28 -0.34
CA PHE A 32 6.15 -9.57 -0.85
C PHE A 32 6.72 -8.35 -1.58
N PHE A 33 7.95 -7.93 -1.26
CA PHE A 33 8.50 -6.66 -1.73
C PHE A 33 8.49 -6.48 -3.26
N GLN A 34 8.60 -7.56 -4.05
CA GLN A 34 8.53 -7.48 -5.51
C GLN A 34 7.14 -7.06 -6.00
N ASP A 35 6.07 -7.49 -5.32
CA ASP A 35 4.70 -7.06 -5.64
C ASP A 35 4.53 -5.58 -5.33
N THR A 36 5.10 -5.09 -4.23
CA THR A 36 5.12 -3.67 -3.88
C THR A 36 5.82 -2.83 -4.95
N ILE A 37 6.98 -3.30 -5.46
CA ILE A 37 7.72 -2.62 -6.54
C ILE A 37 6.88 -2.59 -7.83
N ARG A 38 6.25 -3.71 -8.20
CA ARG A 38 5.38 -3.80 -9.37
C ARG A 38 4.20 -2.83 -9.27
N ARG A 39 3.46 -2.87 -8.15
CA ARG A 39 2.30 -2.00 -7.89
C ARG A 39 2.68 -0.52 -7.88
N ASN A 40 3.82 -0.19 -7.28
CA ASN A 40 4.32 1.19 -7.28
C ASN A 40 4.52 1.70 -8.71
N ARG A 41 5.15 0.91 -9.58
CA ARG A 41 5.37 1.30 -10.99
C ARG A 41 4.05 1.46 -11.75
N GLU A 42 3.12 0.52 -11.60
CA GLU A 42 1.81 0.54 -12.28
C GLU A 42 0.98 1.74 -11.84
N LEU A 43 0.80 1.92 -10.53
CA LEU A 43 -0.01 3.01 -9.98
C LEU A 43 0.61 4.39 -10.26
N SER A 44 1.94 4.51 -10.20
CA SER A 44 2.63 5.75 -10.58
C SER A 44 2.43 6.10 -12.05
N ALA A 45 2.42 5.10 -12.95
CA ALA A 45 2.17 5.32 -14.38
C ALA A 45 0.73 5.81 -14.65
N GLU A 46 -0.22 5.41 -13.80
CA GLU A 46 -1.61 5.86 -13.85
C GLU A 46 -1.84 7.22 -13.18
N GLY A 47 -0.84 7.75 -12.49
CA GLY A 47 -0.88 9.05 -11.80
C GLY A 47 -1.34 8.97 -10.35
N PHE A 48 -1.36 7.78 -9.76
CA PHE A 48 -1.61 7.56 -8.34
C PHE A 48 -0.29 7.50 -7.57
N ASN A 49 -0.33 7.88 -6.31
CA ASN A 49 0.77 7.70 -5.39
C ASN A 49 0.60 6.39 -4.63
N PHE A 50 1.68 5.64 -4.45
CA PHE A 50 1.66 4.37 -3.73
C PHE A 50 2.72 4.31 -2.65
N ILE A 51 2.33 3.86 -1.46
CA ILE A 51 3.19 3.60 -0.32
C ILE A 51 2.97 2.15 0.13
N GLY A 52 4.01 1.33 0.08
CA GLY A 52 4.03 0.06 0.79
C GLY A 52 4.59 0.27 2.19
N THR A 53 3.83 -0.07 3.23
CA THR A 53 4.28 0.08 4.62
C THR A 53 4.15 -1.23 5.38
N GLY A 54 5.26 -1.69 5.95
CA GLY A 54 5.22 -2.81 6.88
C GLY A 54 4.71 -2.34 8.23
N VAL A 55 3.65 -2.96 8.75
CA VAL A 55 3.11 -2.70 10.09
C VAL A 55 3.42 -3.88 11.00
N SER A 56 4.22 -3.64 12.05
CA SER A 56 4.60 -4.67 13.03
C SER A 56 4.22 -4.26 14.45
N GLY A 57 3.78 -5.23 15.26
CA GLY A 57 3.32 -5.00 16.63
C GLY A 57 2.26 -5.98 17.15
N GLY A 58 1.76 -6.89 16.32
CA GLY A 58 0.63 -7.75 16.68
C GLY A 58 -0.67 -6.94 16.86
N GLU A 59 -1.74 -7.58 17.31
CA GLU A 59 -3.05 -6.93 17.48
C GLU A 59 -3.01 -5.79 18.50
N GLU A 60 -2.35 -6.00 19.65
CA GLU A 60 -2.22 -4.98 20.69
C GLU A 60 -1.32 -3.81 20.26
N GLY A 61 -0.23 -4.08 19.54
CA GLY A 61 0.65 -3.04 19.00
C GLY A 61 -0.04 -2.23 17.91
N ALA A 62 -0.86 -2.84 17.05
CA ALA A 62 -1.64 -2.11 16.06
C ALA A 62 -2.59 -1.09 16.70
N LEU A 63 -3.12 -1.37 17.90
CA LEU A 63 -3.99 -0.45 18.64
C LEU A 63 -3.22 0.62 19.44
N LYS A 64 -2.10 0.24 20.07
CA LYS A 64 -1.38 1.12 21.04
C LYS A 64 -0.24 1.92 20.43
N GLY A 65 0.22 1.57 19.23
CA GLY A 65 1.34 2.22 18.56
C GLY A 65 2.23 1.18 17.87
N PRO A 66 1.96 0.85 16.60
CA PRO A 66 2.76 -0.13 15.88
C PRO A 66 4.05 0.52 15.37
N SER A 67 5.05 -0.32 15.07
CA SER A 67 6.16 0.11 14.22
C SER A 67 5.67 0.18 12.77
N ILE A 68 5.87 1.34 12.15
CA ILE A 68 5.46 1.64 10.77
C ILE A 68 6.73 1.83 9.94
N MET A 69 6.86 1.07 8.86
CA MET A 69 8.04 1.09 7.99
C MET A 69 7.61 1.45 6.56
N PRO A 70 7.39 2.75 6.26
CA PRO A 70 6.90 3.18 4.96
C PRO A 70 8.01 3.16 3.89
N GLY A 71 7.68 2.70 2.70
CA GLY A 71 8.51 2.79 1.49
C GLY A 71 7.64 3.08 0.28
N GLY A 72 8.05 4.02 -0.57
CA GLY A 72 7.22 4.45 -1.70
C GLY A 72 7.85 5.58 -2.49
N SER A 73 7.02 6.22 -3.31
CA SER A 73 7.37 7.46 -4.04
C SER A 73 7.93 8.52 -3.09
N GLU A 74 9.08 9.14 -3.45
CA GLU A 74 9.68 10.27 -2.69
C GLU A 74 8.71 11.43 -2.49
N ARG A 75 7.69 11.55 -3.35
CA ARG A 75 6.67 12.59 -3.24
C ARG A 75 5.72 12.37 -2.05
N CYS A 76 5.74 11.18 -1.46
CA CYS A 76 4.85 10.74 -0.40
C CYS A 76 5.58 10.24 0.85
N LEU A 77 6.91 10.32 0.86
CA LEU A 77 7.78 10.15 2.03
C LEU A 77 8.10 11.52 2.62
#